data_AF-A0A2D5PC64-F1
#
_entry.id   AF-A0A2D5PC64-F1
#
_cell.length_a   1.000
_cell.length_b   1.000
_cell.length_c   1.000
_cell.angle_alpha   90.00
_cell.angle_beta   90.00
_cell.angle_gamma   90.00
#
_symmetry.space_group_name_H-M   'P 1'
#
loop_
_entity.id
_entity.type
_entity.pdbx_description
1 polymer ?
#
loop_
_entity_poly.entity_id
_entity_poly.type
_entity_poly.pdbx_seq_one_letter_code
_entity_poly.pdbx_strand_id
1 'polypeptide(L)'
;MDKFSLDNFIKKKEKSSLHPLPEGVKPGSVYNEIFDIAVNKIEEIEKRLNDTEPHAISELTKKSIKIVVDNLVEQLGKRRGSVRMDRAGDLPAFIKNQNDRLERLWKSKLPTGEGKRETKDELLLKIERLEAELEQEKQKKLHEFFDKVVQSQILKSQQTLAKKYNALLLEYQQEQEKNANLSTKLSGLIRELNSK
;
A
#
# COMPACT_ATOMS: atom_id res chain seq x y z
N MET A 1 -58.14 -16.10 22.57
CA MET A 1 -57.35 -15.03 21.95
C MET A 1 -55.91 -15.52 21.87
N ASP A 2 -55.40 -15.75 20.67
CA ASP A 2 -54.02 -16.19 20.48
C ASP A 2 -53.05 -15.05 20.80
N LYS A 3 -52.05 -15.35 21.62
CA LYS A 3 -51.03 -14.39 22.06
C LYS A 3 -50.08 -14.13 20.89
N PHE A 4 -50.10 -12.90 20.39
CA PHE A 4 -49.17 -12.43 19.36
C PHE A 4 -47.72 -12.58 19.89
N SER A 5 -46.88 -13.35 19.19
CA SER A 5 -45.46 -13.54 19.50
C SER A 5 -44.59 -12.86 18.44
N LEU A 6 -43.61 -12.07 18.89
CA LEU A 6 -42.62 -11.39 18.04
C LEU A 6 -41.65 -12.36 17.36
N ASP A 7 -41.51 -13.60 17.87
CA ASP A 7 -40.59 -14.59 17.31
C ASP A 7 -41.00 -15.08 15.91
N ASN A 8 -42.29 -14.93 15.55
CA ASN A 8 -42.81 -15.25 14.23
C ASN A 8 -42.94 -14.02 13.30
N PHE A 9 -42.43 -12.85 13.72
CA PHE A 9 -42.56 -11.63 12.94
C PHE A 9 -41.49 -11.55 11.85
N ILE A 10 -41.79 -12.10 10.67
CA ILE A 10 -40.97 -11.90 9.47
C ILE A 10 -41.18 -10.46 9.00
N LYS A 11 -40.19 -9.60 9.27
CA LYS A 11 -40.17 -8.21 8.79
C LYS A 11 -40.30 -8.24 7.26
N LYS A 12 -41.40 -7.70 6.71
CA LYS A 12 -41.58 -7.57 5.26
C LYS A 12 -40.40 -6.74 4.72
N LYS A 13 -39.56 -7.35 3.88
CA LYS A 13 -38.46 -6.64 3.23
C LYS A 13 -39.02 -5.42 2.50
N GLU A 14 -38.39 -4.27 2.73
CA GLU A 14 -38.76 -3.02 2.08
C GLU A 14 -38.71 -3.21 0.56
N LYS A 15 -39.76 -2.76 -0.13
CA LYS A 15 -39.83 -2.81 -1.59
C LYS A 15 -38.80 -1.84 -2.14
N SER A 16 -37.82 -2.33 -2.90
CA SER A 16 -36.85 -1.50 -3.61
C SER A 16 -37.59 -0.65 -4.65
N SER A 17 -37.81 0.63 -4.35
CA SER A 17 -38.63 1.55 -5.15
C SER A 17 -37.92 2.13 -6.39
N LEU A 18 -36.76 1.60 -6.76
CA LEU A 18 -35.87 2.21 -7.75
C LEU A 18 -36.11 1.75 -9.19
N HIS A 19 -36.72 0.58 -9.39
CA HIS A 19 -36.99 0.06 -10.73
C HIS A 19 -38.46 -0.35 -10.89
N PRO A 20 -39.15 0.10 -11.96
CA PRO A 20 -40.49 -0.38 -12.25
C PRO A 20 -40.44 -1.89 -12.52
N LEU A 21 -41.46 -2.60 -12.03
CA LEU A 21 -41.63 -4.02 -12.26
C LEU A 21 -41.64 -4.32 -13.77
N PRO A 22 -40.89 -5.33 -14.25
CA PRO A 22 -40.93 -5.74 -15.64
C PRO A 22 -42.34 -6.15 -16.06
N GLU A 23 -42.68 -5.87 -17.32
CA GLU A 23 -44.00 -6.17 -17.85
C GLU A 23 -44.28 -7.69 -17.78
N GLY A 24 -45.51 -8.05 -17.39
CA GLY A 24 -45.92 -9.44 -17.20
C GLY A 24 -45.59 -10.07 -15.83
N VAL A 25 -44.83 -9.41 -14.94
CA VAL A 25 -44.58 -9.89 -13.57
C VAL A 25 -45.72 -9.47 -12.64
N LYS A 26 -46.52 -10.43 -12.17
CA LYS A 26 -47.63 -10.14 -11.24
C LYS A 26 -47.11 -9.78 -9.84
N PRO A 27 -47.66 -8.73 -9.19
CA PRO A 27 -47.31 -8.37 -7.82
C PRO A 27 -47.67 -9.51 -6.85
N GLY A 28 -46.75 -9.85 -5.94
CA GLY A 28 -46.90 -10.96 -4.99
C GLY A 28 -46.56 -12.35 -5.55
N SER A 29 -46.09 -12.44 -6.80
CA SER A 29 -45.58 -13.70 -7.36
C SER A 29 -44.13 -13.97 -6.93
N VAL A 30 -43.70 -15.23 -7.04
CA VAL A 30 -42.29 -15.64 -6.83
C VAL A 30 -41.32 -14.83 -7.71
N TYR A 31 -41.77 -14.41 -8.90
CA TYR A 31 -40.97 -13.60 -9.82
C TYR A 31 -40.73 -12.17 -9.33
N ASN A 32 -41.66 -11.62 -8.53
CA ASN A 32 -41.47 -10.33 -7.85
C ASN A 32 -40.35 -10.43 -6.80
N GLU A 33 -40.30 -11.53 -6.04
CA GLU A 33 -39.24 -11.77 -5.06
C GLU A 33 -37.87 -11.95 -5.74
N ILE A 34 -37.83 -12.63 -6.90
CA ILE A 34 -36.60 -12.77 -7.71
C ILE A 34 -36.14 -11.42 -8.23
N PHE A 35 -37.08 -10.57 -8.67
CA PHE A 35 -36.79 -9.22 -9.12
C PHE A 35 -36.17 -8.36 -8.00
N ASP A 36 -36.76 -8.35 -6.81
CA ASP A 36 -36.26 -7.59 -5.67
C ASP A 36 -34.82 -8.03 -5.29
N ILE A 37 -34.53 -9.33 -5.31
CA ILE A 37 -33.16 -9.83 -5.05
C ILE A 37 -32.21 -9.46 -6.19
N ALA A 38 -32.67 -9.52 -7.44
CA ALA A 38 -31.86 -9.11 -8.58
C ALA A 38 -31.46 -7.64 -8.47
N VAL A 39 -32.39 -6.74 -8.14
CA VAL A 39 -32.13 -5.32 -7.93
C VAL A 39 -31.10 -5.09 -6.83
N ASN A 40 -31.29 -5.71 -5.66
CA ASN A 40 -30.33 -5.60 -4.56
C ASN A 40 -28.92 -6.07 -4.96
N LYS A 41 -28.81 -7.17 -5.71
CA LYS A 41 -27.51 -7.64 -6.22
C LYS A 41 -26.90 -6.69 -7.25
N ILE A 42 -27.71 -6.07 -8.11
CA ILE A 42 -27.21 -5.05 -9.04
C ILE A 42 -26.59 -3.91 -8.24
N GLU A 43 -27.28 -3.39 -7.24
CA GLU A 43 -26.78 -2.31 -6.39
C GLU A 43 -25.50 -2.69 -5.63
N GLU A 44 -25.43 -3.91 -5.08
CA GLU A 44 -24.22 -4.41 -4.43
C GLU A 44 -23.03 -4.48 -5.39
N ILE A 45 -23.25 -4.97 -6.61
CA ILE A 45 -22.21 -5.07 -7.63
C ILE A 45 -21.79 -3.67 -8.12
N GLU A 46 -22.74 -2.75 -8.31
CA GLU A 46 -22.46 -1.37 -8.70
C GLU A 46 -21.65 -0.64 -7.62
N LYS A 47 -22.02 -0.77 -6.35
CA LYS A 47 -21.24 -0.22 -5.22
C LYS A 47 -19.83 -0.79 -5.19
N ARG A 48 -19.69 -2.12 -5.29
CA ARG A 48 -18.37 -2.76 -5.35
C ARG A 48 -17.54 -2.26 -6.54
N LEU A 49 -18.13 -2.11 -7.72
CA LEU A 49 -17.41 -1.60 -8.89
C LEU A 49 -17.06 -0.11 -8.76
N ASN A 50 -17.78 0.67 -7.96
CA ASN A 50 -17.54 2.10 -7.74
C ASN A 50 -16.56 2.41 -6.62
N ASP A 51 -16.60 1.64 -5.53
CA ASP A 51 -15.81 1.89 -4.33
C ASP A 51 -14.43 1.19 -4.36
N THR A 52 -14.23 0.23 -5.26
CA THR A 52 -12.99 -0.56 -5.34
C THR A 52 -11.91 0.15 -6.17
N GLU A 53 -10.66 0.12 -5.70
CA GLU A 53 -9.52 0.65 -6.44
C GLU A 53 -9.26 -0.08 -7.76
N PRO A 54 -8.70 0.59 -8.79
CA PRO A 54 -8.51 0.03 -10.13
C PRO A 54 -7.78 -1.33 -10.16
N HIS A 55 -6.79 -1.53 -9.28
CA HIS A 55 -6.02 -2.76 -9.21
C HIS A 55 -6.86 -3.95 -8.71
N ALA A 56 -7.76 -3.74 -7.74
CA ALA A 56 -8.63 -4.79 -7.23
C ALA A 56 -9.83 -5.08 -8.15
N ILE A 57 -10.16 -4.17 -9.08
CA ILE A 57 -11.16 -4.43 -10.14
C ILE A 57 -10.67 -5.51 -11.12
N SER A 58 -9.36 -5.64 -11.33
CA SER A 58 -8.77 -6.66 -12.20
C SER A 58 -8.87 -8.08 -11.62
N GLU A 59 -8.96 -8.21 -10.30
CA GLU A 59 -9.12 -9.49 -9.60
C GLU A 59 -10.57 -10.02 -9.66
N LEU A 60 -11.54 -9.14 -9.91
CA LEU A 60 -12.94 -9.54 -10.09
C LEU A 60 -13.10 -10.34 -11.38
N THR A 61 -13.54 -11.59 -11.26
CA THR A 61 -13.81 -12.43 -12.44
C THR A 61 -15.16 -12.12 -13.07
N LYS A 62 -15.31 -12.38 -14.37
CA LYS A 62 -16.60 -12.25 -15.09
C LYS A 62 -17.76 -13.02 -14.40
N LYS A 63 -17.46 -14.07 -13.63
CA LYS A 63 -18.46 -14.85 -12.87
C LYS A 63 -18.97 -14.11 -11.63
N SER A 64 -18.16 -13.30 -10.96
CA SER A 64 -18.57 -12.57 -9.74
C SER A 64 -19.49 -11.39 -10.05
N ILE A 65 -19.42 -10.85 -11.26
CA ILE A 65 -20.19 -9.70 -11.72
C ILE A 65 -21.52 -10.12 -12.38
N LYS A 66 -21.61 -11.37 -12.86
CA LYS A 66 -22.78 -11.87 -13.55
C LYS A 66 -23.87 -12.34 -12.58
N ILE A 67 -25.07 -11.79 -12.74
CA ILE A 67 -26.27 -12.22 -12.04
C ILE A 67 -26.83 -13.45 -12.75
N VAL A 68 -26.78 -14.58 -12.05
CA VAL A 68 -27.31 -15.87 -12.52
C VAL A 68 -28.65 -16.14 -11.84
N VAL A 69 -29.68 -16.40 -12.63
CA VAL A 69 -31.05 -16.68 -12.17
C VAL A 69 -31.07 -17.84 -11.17
N ASP A 70 -30.31 -18.90 -11.43
CA ASP A 70 -30.24 -20.07 -10.55
C ASP A 70 -29.79 -19.67 -9.12
N ASN A 71 -28.79 -18.79 -9.01
CA ASN A 71 -28.32 -18.29 -7.72
C ASN A 71 -29.35 -17.40 -7.01
N LEU A 72 -30.25 -16.73 -7.75
CA LEU A 72 -31.35 -15.96 -7.17
C LEU A 72 -32.43 -16.90 -6.61
N VAL A 73 -32.74 -17.98 -7.33
CA VAL A 73 -33.73 -18.98 -6.95
C VAL A 73 -33.27 -19.79 -5.73
N GLU A 74 -31.98 -20.13 -5.65
CA GLU A 74 -31.37 -20.78 -4.49
C GLU A 74 -31.43 -19.89 -3.24
N GLN A 75 -31.21 -18.57 -3.38
CA GLN A 75 -31.34 -17.62 -2.25
C GLN A 75 -32.76 -17.48 -1.73
N LEU A 76 -33.77 -17.81 -2.54
CA LEU A 76 -35.17 -17.90 -2.12
C LEU A 76 -35.52 -19.25 -1.48
N GLY A 77 -34.56 -20.16 -1.34
CA GLY A 77 -34.79 -21.52 -0.83
C GLY A 77 -35.63 -22.38 -1.77
N LYS A 78 -35.77 -21.98 -3.05
CA LYS A 78 -36.60 -22.68 -4.04
C LYS A 78 -35.73 -23.58 -4.92
N ARG A 79 -36.26 -24.72 -5.35
CA ARG A 79 -35.57 -25.60 -6.29
C ARG A 79 -35.64 -25.01 -7.69
N ARG A 80 -34.54 -25.09 -8.45
CA ARG A 80 -34.42 -24.62 -9.84
C ARG A 80 -35.59 -25.05 -10.73
N GLY A 81 -35.98 -26.33 -10.67
CA GLY A 81 -37.10 -26.86 -11.47
C GLY A 81 -38.50 -26.37 -11.07
N SER A 82 -38.63 -25.72 -9.90
CA SER A 82 -39.89 -25.16 -9.41
C SER A 82 -40.20 -23.79 -9.99
N VAL A 83 -39.18 -23.05 -10.45
CA VAL A 83 -39.32 -21.72 -11.03
C VAL A 83 -39.05 -21.83 -12.51
N ARG A 84 -40.10 -21.72 -13.34
CA ARG A 84 -39.94 -21.75 -14.79
C ARG A 84 -39.84 -20.32 -15.33
N MET A 85 -38.75 -20.03 -16.04
CA MET A 85 -38.46 -18.67 -16.53
C MET A 85 -39.25 -18.28 -17.78
N ASP A 86 -39.79 -19.26 -18.51
CA ASP A 86 -40.78 -19.09 -19.59
C ASP A 86 -42.05 -18.37 -19.10
N ARG A 87 -42.43 -18.56 -17.83
CA ARG A 87 -43.60 -17.93 -17.18
C ARG A 87 -43.28 -16.61 -16.48
N ALA A 88 -42.02 -16.16 -16.54
CA ALA A 88 -41.54 -14.99 -15.81
C ALA A 88 -41.72 -13.66 -16.55
N GLY A 89 -42.44 -13.65 -17.68
CA GLY A 89 -42.61 -12.47 -18.53
C GLY A 89 -41.25 -11.91 -18.98
N ASP A 90 -41.05 -10.60 -18.82
CA ASP A 90 -39.84 -9.90 -19.24
C ASP A 90 -38.68 -9.95 -18.24
N LEU A 91 -38.85 -10.62 -17.10
CA LEU A 91 -37.80 -10.74 -16.07
C LEU A 91 -36.48 -11.34 -16.59
N PRO A 92 -36.46 -12.40 -17.43
CA PRO A 92 -35.22 -12.91 -18.01
C PRO A 92 -34.51 -11.88 -18.90
N ALA A 93 -35.28 -11.10 -19.67
CA ALA A 93 -34.76 -10.05 -20.53
C ALA A 93 -34.18 -8.90 -19.71
N PHE A 94 -34.85 -8.49 -18.63
CA PHE A 94 -34.34 -7.51 -17.67
C PHE A 94 -32.98 -7.93 -17.09
N ILE A 95 -32.87 -9.16 -16.56
CA ILE A 95 -31.62 -9.66 -15.97
C ILE A 95 -30.50 -9.72 -17.01
N LYS A 96 -30.81 -10.10 -18.25
CA LYS A 96 -29.84 -10.10 -19.35
C LYS A 96 -29.34 -8.69 -19.66
N ASN A 97 -30.24 -7.72 -19.79
CA ASN A 97 -29.89 -6.33 -20.07
C ASN A 97 -29.03 -5.72 -18.96
N GLN A 98 -29.34 -6.02 -17.70
CA GLN A 98 -28.54 -5.54 -16.56
C GLN A 98 -27.16 -6.22 -16.50
N ASN A 99 -27.07 -7.51 -16.82
CA ASN A 99 -25.77 -8.18 -16.96
C ASN A 99 -24.90 -7.56 -18.06
N ASP A 100 -25.50 -7.23 -19.21
CA ASP A 100 -24.77 -6.58 -20.31
C ASP A 100 -24.30 -5.17 -19.91
N ARG A 101 -25.12 -4.42 -19.16
CA ARG A 101 -24.76 -3.12 -18.59
C ARG A 101 -23.61 -3.22 -17.58
N LEU A 102 -23.69 -4.16 -16.63
CA LEU A 102 -22.64 -4.41 -15.65
C LEU A 102 -21.33 -4.86 -16.30
N GLU A 103 -21.39 -5.69 -17.35
CA GLU A 103 -20.21 -6.12 -18.11
C GLU A 103 -19.53 -4.94 -18.81
N ARG A 104 -20.31 -4.02 -19.41
CA ARG A 104 -19.76 -2.79 -20.00
C ARG A 104 -19.11 -1.89 -18.95
N LEU A 105 -19.78 -1.71 -17.81
CA LEU A 105 -19.27 -0.89 -16.71
C LEU A 105 -17.96 -1.46 -16.16
N TRP A 106 -17.89 -2.77 -15.93
CA TRP A 106 -16.66 -3.44 -15.52
C TRP A 106 -15.54 -3.28 -16.55
N LYS A 107 -15.81 -3.54 -17.85
CA LYS A 107 -14.80 -3.36 -18.91
C LYS A 107 -14.29 -1.94 -19.03
N SER A 108 -15.14 -0.94 -18.78
CA SER A 108 -14.74 0.47 -18.82
C SER A 108 -13.80 0.86 -17.68
N LYS A 109 -13.81 0.11 -16.58
CA LYS A 109 -12.97 0.34 -15.39
C LYS A 109 -11.72 -0.53 -15.34
N LEU A 110 -11.62 -1.53 -16.21
CA LEU A 110 -10.40 -2.32 -16.33
C LEU A 110 -9.27 -1.42 -16.85
N PRO A 111 -8.08 -1.45 -16.23
CA PRO A 111 -6.94 -0.70 -16.72
C PRO A 111 -6.59 -1.16 -18.14
N THR A 112 -6.74 -0.27 -19.11
CA THR A 112 -6.32 -0.47 -20.50
C THR A 112 -4.81 -0.47 -20.59
N GLY A 113 -4.16 -1.59 -20.26
CA GLY A 113 -2.71 -1.74 -20.39
C GLY A 113 -2.06 -2.80 -19.51
N GLU A 114 -2.72 -3.23 -18.43
CA GLU A 114 -2.19 -4.29 -17.57
C GLU A 114 -2.41 -5.65 -18.25
N GLY A 115 -1.38 -6.14 -18.94
CA GLY A 115 -1.40 -7.45 -19.60
C GLY A 115 -0.84 -7.49 -21.01
N LYS A 116 -0.43 -6.36 -21.59
CA LYS A 116 0.50 -6.43 -22.74
C LYS A 116 1.79 -7.03 -22.20
N ARG A 117 2.09 -8.27 -22.64
CA ARG A 117 3.41 -8.85 -22.42
C ARG A 117 4.42 -7.86 -23.01
N GLU A 118 5.31 -7.36 -22.17
CA GLU A 118 6.46 -6.59 -22.61
C GLU A 118 7.15 -7.41 -23.72
N THR A 119 7.39 -6.76 -24.86
CA THR A 119 8.10 -7.40 -25.97
C THR A 119 9.53 -7.71 -25.55
N LYS A 120 10.18 -8.65 -26.26
CA LYS A 120 11.58 -8.99 -25.98
C LYS A 120 12.49 -7.75 -26.01
N ASP A 121 12.22 -6.82 -26.93
CA ASP A 121 13.02 -5.61 -27.07
C ASP A 121 12.79 -4.63 -25.92
N GLU A 122 11.54 -4.49 -25.44
CA GLU A 122 11.23 -3.71 -24.24
C GLU A 122 11.90 -4.30 -22.98
N LEU A 123 11.93 -5.63 -22.86
CA LEU A 123 12.61 -6.31 -21.77
C LEU A 123 14.13 -6.11 -21.81
N LEU A 124 14.74 -6.17 -23.00
CA LEU A 124 16.18 -5.91 -23.17
C LEU A 124 16.53 -4.46 -22.77
N LEU A 125 15.76 -3.48 -23.24
CA LEU A 125 15.95 -2.07 -22.84
C LEU A 125 15.81 -1.88 -21.33
N LYS A 126 14.90 -2.63 -20.69
CA LYS A 126 14.70 -2.58 -19.24
C LYS A 126 15.88 -3.20 -18.49
N ILE A 127 16.44 -4.30 -18.98
CA ILE A 127 17.65 -4.91 -18.43
C ILE A 127 18.82 -3.93 -18.52
N GLU A 128 19.06 -3.34 -19.69
CA GLU A 128 20.15 -2.37 -19.88
C GLU A 128 20.01 -1.16 -18.94
N ARG A 129 18.79 -0.63 -18.78
CA ARG A 129 18.54 0.47 -17.82
C ARG A 129 18.82 0.05 -16.38
N LEU A 130 18.33 -1.12 -15.97
CA LEU A 130 18.52 -1.64 -14.62
C LEU A 130 20.00 -1.94 -14.33
N GLU A 131 20.75 -2.44 -15.31
CA GLU A 131 22.19 -2.66 -15.19
C GLU A 131 22.93 -1.33 -14.99
N ALA A 132 22.59 -0.30 -15.77
CA ALA A 132 23.17 1.04 -15.62
C ALA A 132 22.84 1.66 -14.24
N GLU A 133 21.59 1.54 -13.77
CA GLU A 133 21.18 2.01 -12.45
C GLU A 133 21.93 1.28 -11.33
N LEU A 134 22.10 -0.04 -11.46
CA LEU A 134 22.81 -0.87 -10.50
C LEU A 134 24.29 -0.49 -10.43
N GLU A 135 24.92 -0.21 -11.57
CA GLU A 135 26.31 0.24 -11.62
C GLU A 135 26.49 1.63 -10.99
N GLN A 136 25.57 2.57 -11.26
CA GLN A 136 25.56 3.87 -10.59
C GLN A 136 25.38 3.75 -9.08
N GLU A 137 24.48 2.88 -8.61
CA GLU A 137 24.30 2.61 -7.18
C GLU A 137 25.55 2.02 -6.54
N LYS A 138 26.20 1.06 -7.21
CA LYS A 138 27.46 0.48 -6.74
C LYS A 138 28.53 1.55 -6.58
N GLN A 139 28.69 2.44 -7.57
CA GLN A 139 29.66 3.51 -7.52
C GLN A 139 29.38 4.50 -6.38
N LYS A 140 28.11 4.88 -6.18
CA LYS A 140 27.70 5.74 -5.06
C LYS A 140 28.05 5.12 -3.71
N LYS A 141 27.68 3.85 -3.50
CA LYS A 141 27.99 3.11 -2.25
C LYS A 141 29.49 3.00 -2.01
N LEU A 142 30.27 2.84 -3.07
CA LEU A 142 31.73 2.76 -3.00
C LEU A 142 32.35 4.12 -2.59
N HIS A 143 31.85 5.23 -3.15
CA HIS A 143 32.25 6.57 -2.71
C HIS A 143 31.88 6.84 -1.25
N GLU A 144 30.64 6.54 -0.84
CA GLU A 144 30.23 6.69 0.55
C GLU A 144 31.10 5.87 1.53
N PHE A 145 31.48 4.65 1.12
CA PHE A 145 32.39 3.82 1.90
C PHE A 145 33.77 4.48 2.04
N PHE A 146 34.35 4.95 0.94
CA PHE A 146 35.66 5.61 0.98
C PHE A 146 35.63 6.91 1.79
N ASP A 147 34.58 7.73 1.66
CA ASP A 147 34.43 8.95 2.44
C ASP A 147 34.39 8.66 3.94
N LYS A 148 33.64 7.63 4.37
CA LYS A 148 33.59 7.19 5.77
C LYS A 148 34.96 6.71 6.26
N VAL A 149 35.69 5.95 5.44
CA VAL A 149 37.04 5.48 5.78
C VAL A 149 38.00 6.65 5.93
N VAL A 150 38.00 7.59 4.98
CA VAL A 150 38.85 8.80 5.02
C VAL A 150 38.53 9.64 6.25
N GLN A 151 37.26 9.89 6.54
CA GLN A 151 36.84 10.62 7.74
C GLN A 151 37.33 9.92 9.02
N SER A 152 37.23 8.58 9.09
CA SER A 152 37.74 7.83 10.25
C SER A 152 39.25 7.97 10.43
N GLN A 153 40.00 8.04 9.33
CA GLN A 153 41.45 8.20 9.34
C GLN A 153 41.85 9.61 9.74
N ILE A 154 41.12 10.63 9.27
CA ILE A 154 41.30 12.03 9.68
C ILE A 154 41.01 12.19 11.17
N LEU A 155 39.94 11.58 11.69
CA LEU A 155 39.64 11.63 13.12
C LEU A 155 40.75 11.00 13.96
N LYS A 156 41.27 9.84 13.53
CA LYS A 156 42.43 9.20 14.19
C LYS A 156 43.66 10.10 14.14
N SER A 157 43.97 10.73 13.00
CA SER A 157 45.14 11.61 12.89
C SER A 157 45.00 12.84 13.79
N GLN A 158 43.82 13.47 13.84
CA GLN A 158 43.53 14.58 14.75
C GLN A 158 43.67 14.18 16.22
N GLN A 159 43.17 13.01 16.62
CA GLN A 159 43.37 12.50 17.98
C GLN A 159 44.84 12.28 18.32
N THR A 160 45.63 11.73 17.39
CA THR A 160 47.07 11.55 17.61
C THR A 160 47.80 12.89 17.71
N LEU A 161 47.40 13.87 16.90
CA LEU A 161 47.98 15.21 16.93
C LEU A 161 47.66 15.93 18.25
N ALA A 162 46.42 15.84 18.72
CA ALA A 162 46.01 16.40 20.00
C ALA A 162 46.79 15.78 21.18
N LYS A 163 47.02 14.46 21.16
CA LYS A 163 47.86 13.78 22.16
C LYS A 163 49.30 14.30 22.15
N LYS A 164 49.90 14.45 20.97
CA LYS A 164 51.27 15.00 20.82
C LYS A 164 51.34 16.45 21.29
N TYR A 165 50.35 17.26 20.95
CA TYR A 165 50.26 18.65 21.38
C TYR A 165 50.21 18.76 22.91
N ASN A 166 49.36 17.97 23.56
CA ASN A 166 49.25 17.97 25.01
C ASN A 166 50.55 17.51 25.70
N ALA A 167 51.22 16.48 25.15
CA ALA A 167 52.51 16.03 25.66
C ALA A 167 53.57 17.13 25.56
N LEU A 168 53.66 17.79 24.40
CA LEU A 168 54.61 18.89 24.18
C LEU A 168 54.33 20.09 25.09
N LEU A 169 53.05 20.41 25.34
CA LEU A 169 52.65 21.50 26.22
C LEU A 169 53.07 21.23 27.67
N LEU A 170 52.97 19.98 28.10
CA LEU A 170 53.40 19.53 29.42
C LEU A 170 54.93 19.57 29.55
N GLU A 171 55.68 19.11 28.54
CA GLU A 171 57.14 19.26 28.47
C GLU A 171 57.56 20.73 28.52
N TYR A 172 56.88 21.60 27.76
CA TYR A 172 57.15 23.03 27.75
C TYR A 172 56.96 23.66 29.13
N GLN A 173 55.87 23.34 29.84
CA GLN A 173 55.63 23.82 31.19
C GLN A 173 56.73 23.36 32.17
N GLN A 174 57.15 22.09 32.09
CA GLN A 174 58.23 21.57 32.91
C GLN A 174 59.57 22.29 32.66
N GLU A 175 59.90 22.55 31.39
CA GLU A 175 61.10 23.31 31.05
C GLU A 175 61.02 24.77 31.50
N GLN A 176 59.84 25.39 31.44
CA GLN A 176 59.61 26.73 31.95
C GLN A 176 59.82 26.80 33.48
N GLU A 177 59.30 25.82 34.23
CA GLU A 177 59.53 25.69 35.67
C GLU A 177 61.00 25.45 36.01
N LYS A 178 61.69 24.57 35.27
CA LYS A 178 63.14 24.35 35.44
C LYS A 178 63.92 25.64 35.22
N ASN A 179 63.61 26.39 34.16
CA ASN A 179 64.26 27.67 33.90
C ASN A 179 64.00 28.70 35.01
N ALA A 180 62.77 28.79 35.52
CA ALA A 180 62.47 29.65 36.67
C ALA A 180 63.27 29.25 37.92
N ASN A 181 63.37 27.95 38.19
CA ASN A 181 64.17 27.40 39.30
C ASN A 181 65.67 27.65 39.12
N LEU A 182 66.21 27.55 37.90
CA LEU A 182 67.61 27.88 37.61
C LEU A 182 67.88 29.38 37.74
N SER A 183 66.97 30.22 37.26
CA SER A 183 67.06 31.68 37.37
C SER A 183 67.05 32.16 38.83
N THR A 184 66.18 31.58 39.66
CA THR A 184 66.14 31.87 41.11
C THR A 184 67.42 31.41 41.82
N LYS A 185 67.93 30.21 41.50
CA LYS A 185 69.23 29.71 42.02
C LYS A 185 70.39 30.61 41.63
N LEU A 186 70.49 31.01 40.36
CA LEU A 186 71.50 31.95 39.87
C LEU A 186 71.43 33.28 40.62
N SER A 187 70.23 33.83 40.78
CA SER A 187 70.02 35.07 41.52
C SER A 187 70.46 34.95 42.99
N GLY A 188 70.20 33.80 43.63
CA GLY A 188 70.68 33.50 44.98
C GLY A 188 72.20 33.45 45.07
N LEU A 189 72.85 32.69 44.18
CA LEU A 189 74.31 32.59 44.12
C LEU A 189 74.99 33.94 43.86
N ILE A 190 74.43 34.78 42.99
CA ILE A 190 74.94 36.14 42.73
C ILE A 190 74.87 37.00 44.01
N ARG A 191 73.78 36.90 44.78
CA ARG A 191 73.67 37.62 46.07
C ARG A 191 74.71 37.14 47.07
N GLU A 192 74.93 35.83 47.19
CA GLU A 192 75.95 35.26 48.07
C GLU A 192 77.36 35.70 47.67
N LEU A 193 77.66 35.74 46.37
CA LEU A 193 78.93 36.23 45.84
C LEU A 193 79.17 37.71 46.16
N ASN A 194 78.14 38.56 46.01
CA ASN A 194 78.23 40.00 46.29
C ASN A 194 78.20 40.34 47.79
N SER A 195 77.85 39.39 48.66
CA SER A 195 77.85 39.58 50.13
C SER A 195 79.16 39.16 50.81
N LYS A 196 80.14 38.65 50.06
CA LYS A 196 81.51 38.40 50.52
C LYS A 196 82.42 39.56 50.10
#